data_AF-A0A9R0QC60-F1
#
_entry.id   AF-A0A9R0QC60-F1
#
_cell.length_a   1.000
_cell.length_b   1.000
_cell.length_c   1.000
_cell.angle_alpha   90.00
_cell.angle_beta   90.00
_cell.angle_gamma   90.00
#
_symmetry.space_group_name_H-M   'P 1'
#
loop_
_entity.id
_entity.type
_entity.pdbx_description
1 polymer ?
#
loop_
_entity_poly.entity_id
_entity_poly.type
_entity_poly.pdbx_seq_one_letter_code
_entity_poly.pdbx_strand_id
1 'polypeptide(L)'
;MEKARRTSSPSWTAAVALVSLFAVAGVAAAGAPPPRRILVDTDMDTDDLFALLYILKQDRSQFDVKAITISANAWIDAGHGVDQLYDILYMMGRDDIAVGVGGDGGISEAGEIHPDVGGYLPLIDQGMSTVGGCRYRQAVPPGRRGGRLDTDTNGGLRRGFLPQGHRGYAPLRQPTAQQVMVDTVSAGPTTLLLFGTHTNAALLLMAHPHLRRNVERVYVLGGGVRVAGNLFTAYGANPFAEFNVFGDPFAAYQVLHSGVPVTLVPLDATNTIPVTEEYFAEFGRRWQTTPEARYCFQSLDLVLRRHRRPAPGLHGSTGYYMWDSFAAGVAFSSMRNGDANGANDFAELEYMNITVITSNKPYGVRDGSNPFFDGRATPKFGLKVGGVHSGHVQTGIGDSFCLVPGSNAGRCQDGYTKEVTGSEGVRVRVATSAKPNPVYNSAFDREFSKNFLEVLNLAKQAGRFNISTQFPYYREVLYKPDFINVSRGKPVIFDMDMSPGDFVSLIYLLKAPREVIDLKGVLVNGNGWANIASIDIIYDILHMMGRDDIPVGLGNTTAMGNPTLGCNNVYAIPLGSGGFIDSDTLYGLARLLPRSPRR
;
A
#
# COMPACT_ATOMS: atom_id res chain seq x y z
N MET A 1 -31.11 -46.67 51.71
CA MET A 1 -29.65 -46.54 51.89
C MET A 1 -28.95 -47.12 50.67
N GLU A 2 -28.28 -46.24 49.93
CA GLU A 2 -26.93 -46.43 49.36
C GLU A 2 -26.60 -47.62 48.42
N LYS A 3 -26.54 -47.28 47.11
CA LYS A 3 -25.43 -47.48 46.14
C LYS A 3 -24.68 -48.84 46.09
N ALA A 4 -24.77 -49.53 44.93
CA ALA A 4 -23.79 -49.46 43.81
C ALA A 4 -23.43 -50.80 43.11
N ARG A 5 -23.15 -50.65 41.79
CA ARG A 5 -22.27 -51.41 40.88
C ARG A 5 -22.80 -52.58 40.02
N ARG A 6 -22.92 -52.25 38.73
CA ARG A 6 -22.58 -52.97 37.47
C ARG A 6 -22.05 -54.40 37.55
N THR A 7 -22.55 -55.26 36.67
CA THR A 7 -21.76 -56.11 35.74
C THR A 7 -22.63 -56.65 34.60
N SER A 8 -22.20 -56.50 33.34
CA SER A 8 -22.55 -57.46 32.28
C SER A 8 -21.57 -57.38 31.11
N SER A 9 -21.00 -58.53 30.75
CA SER A 9 -20.42 -58.87 29.44
C SER A 9 -20.48 -60.42 29.30
N PRO A 10 -20.19 -61.02 28.14
CA PRO A 10 -21.16 -61.21 27.05
C PRO A 10 -21.21 -62.68 26.55
N SER A 11 -22.18 -63.02 25.69
CA SER A 11 -22.05 -64.20 24.84
C SER A 11 -22.68 -64.00 23.46
N TRP A 12 -21.93 -64.42 22.46
CA TRP A 12 -22.20 -64.40 21.03
C TRP A 12 -23.32 -65.36 20.62
N THR A 13 -24.08 -65.01 19.58
CA THR A 13 -24.33 -65.78 18.33
C THR A 13 -25.64 -65.35 17.67
N ALA A 14 -25.59 -65.01 16.38
CA ALA A 14 -26.66 -65.02 15.35
C ALA A 14 -26.32 -63.94 14.30
N ALA A 15 -26.53 -64.06 12.99
CA ALA A 15 -27.10 -65.11 12.15
C ALA A 15 -26.69 -64.81 10.70
N VAL A 16 -26.71 -65.85 9.87
CA VAL A 16 -26.47 -65.81 8.43
C VAL A 16 -27.74 -65.37 7.68
N ALA A 17 -27.53 -64.40 6.78
CA ALA A 17 -28.20 -64.09 5.51
C ALA A 17 -29.73 -63.96 5.40
N LEU A 18 -30.15 -62.75 5.02
CA LEU A 18 -31.12 -62.56 3.93
C LEU A 18 -30.79 -61.28 3.17
N VAL A 19 -30.23 -61.48 1.98
CA VAL A 19 -29.96 -60.47 0.95
C VAL A 19 -31.27 -60.14 0.26
N SER A 20 -31.64 -58.86 0.19
CA SER A 20 -32.32 -58.26 -0.97
C SER A 20 -32.46 -56.73 -0.83
N LEU A 21 -31.94 -56.04 -1.86
CA LEU A 21 -32.23 -54.68 -2.31
C LEU A 21 -32.05 -53.52 -1.30
N PHE A 22 -30.91 -52.81 -1.39
CA PHE A 22 -30.85 -51.34 -1.53
C PHE A 22 -29.43 -50.96 -1.97
N ALA A 23 -29.18 -51.01 -3.28
CA ALA A 23 -27.96 -50.52 -3.90
C ALA A 23 -28.23 -49.24 -4.67
N VAL A 24 -28.72 -48.19 -4.01
CA VAL A 24 -28.64 -46.80 -4.50
C VAL A 24 -28.70 -45.87 -3.28
N ALA A 25 -27.60 -45.16 -3.02
CA ALA A 25 -27.50 -43.83 -2.40
C ALA A 25 -26.25 -43.74 -1.52
N GLY A 26 -25.17 -43.23 -2.10
CA GLY A 26 -23.94 -42.93 -1.38
C GLY A 26 -22.87 -42.31 -2.25
N VAL A 27 -23.24 -41.60 -3.33
CA VAL A 27 -22.32 -40.64 -3.93
C VAL A 27 -22.33 -39.46 -2.99
N ALA A 28 -21.35 -39.41 -2.08
CA ALA A 28 -21.02 -38.16 -1.41
C ALA A 28 -20.74 -37.14 -2.51
N ALA A 29 -21.59 -36.12 -2.61
CA ALA A 29 -21.32 -34.99 -3.48
C ALA A 29 -19.94 -34.46 -3.08
N ALA A 30 -18.96 -34.58 -3.98
CA ALA A 30 -17.68 -33.93 -3.81
C ALA A 30 -17.97 -32.43 -3.65
N GLY A 31 -17.80 -31.92 -2.42
CA GLY A 31 -18.00 -30.50 -2.14
C GLY A 31 -17.12 -29.67 -3.06
N ALA A 32 -17.59 -28.47 -3.43
CA ALA A 32 -16.77 -27.52 -4.17
C ALA A 32 -15.42 -27.34 -3.45
N PRO A 33 -14.30 -27.21 -4.19
CA PRO A 33 -12.99 -27.01 -3.58
C PRO A 33 -13.02 -25.78 -2.67
N PRO A 34 -12.26 -25.78 -1.56
CA PRO A 34 -12.21 -24.65 -0.65
C PRO A 34 -11.72 -23.40 -1.42
N PRO A 35 -12.15 -22.19 -1.01
CA PRO A 35 -11.72 -20.97 -1.65
C PRO A 35 -10.22 -20.78 -1.49
N ARG A 36 -9.59 -20.21 -2.53
CA ARG A 36 -8.17 -19.90 -2.53
C ARG A 36 -7.88 -18.79 -1.52
N ARG A 37 -6.91 -19.01 -0.64
CA ARG A 37 -6.50 -18.02 0.36
C ARG A 37 -5.60 -16.98 -0.28
N ILE A 38 -5.91 -15.72 -0.06
CA ILE A 38 -5.18 -14.58 -0.64
C ILE A 38 -4.65 -13.69 0.47
N LEU A 39 -3.39 -13.28 0.33
CA LEU A 39 -2.81 -12.16 1.06
C LEU A 39 -2.42 -11.08 0.05
N VAL A 40 -2.78 -9.83 0.32
CA VAL A 40 -2.42 -8.67 -0.51
C VAL A 40 -1.41 -7.82 0.24
N ASP A 41 -0.28 -7.48 -0.39
CA ASP A 41 0.66 -6.49 0.11
C ASP A 41 0.62 -5.27 -0.82
N THR A 42 0.39 -4.09 -0.26
CA THR A 42 -0.02 -2.89 -1.00
C THR A 42 0.67 -1.67 -0.40
N ASP A 43 0.91 -0.62 -1.19
CA ASP A 43 1.28 0.69 -0.65
C ASP A 43 0.10 1.67 -0.62
N MET A 44 -1.13 1.17 -0.79
CA MET A 44 -2.38 1.89 -0.57
C MET A 44 -2.49 3.21 -1.34
N ASP A 45 -1.82 3.39 -2.48
CA ASP A 45 -2.08 4.54 -3.35
C ASP A 45 -3.44 4.35 -4.08
N THR A 46 -3.75 5.28 -4.97
CA THR A 46 -5.04 5.36 -5.64
C THR A 46 -5.29 4.14 -6.54
N ASP A 47 -4.27 3.64 -7.22
CA ASP A 47 -4.28 2.41 -8.01
C ASP A 47 -4.44 1.17 -7.15
N ASP A 48 -3.78 1.08 -5.99
CA ASP A 48 -4.00 -0.01 -5.04
C ASP A 48 -5.45 -0.04 -4.55
N LEU A 49 -6.04 1.13 -4.26
CA LEU A 49 -7.44 1.25 -3.85
C LEU A 49 -8.38 0.66 -4.91
N PHE A 50 -8.08 0.90 -6.19
CA PHE A 50 -8.83 0.29 -7.29
C PHE A 50 -8.69 -1.23 -7.29
N ALA A 51 -7.47 -1.74 -7.09
CA ALA A 51 -7.21 -3.17 -7.02
C ALA A 51 -7.92 -3.81 -5.83
N LEU A 52 -7.81 -3.23 -4.63
CA LEU A 52 -8.42 -3.73 -3.40
C LEU A 52 -9.94 -3.80 -3.52
N LEU A 53 -10.58 -2.76 -4.06
CA LEU A 53 -12.03 -2.78 -4.26
C LEU A 53 -12.42 -3.82 -5.32
N TYR A 54 -11.66 -3.95 -6.41
CA TYR A 54 -11.89 -5.04 -7.38
C TYR A 54 -11.75 -6.43 -6.74
N ILE A 55 -10.75 -6.63 -5.88
CA ILE A 55 -10.47 -7.86 -5.14
C ILE A 55 -11.60 -8.20 -4.16
N LEU A 56 -12.08 -7.22 -3.41
CA LEU A 56 -13.14 -7.39 -2.40
C LEU A 56 -14.52 -7.68 -3.03
N LYS A 57 -14.66 -7.45 -4.34
CA LYS A 57 -15.83 -7.76 -5.18
C LYS A 57 -15.77 -9.13 -5.85
N GLN A 58 -14.69 -9.88 -5.67
CA GLN A 58 -14.53 -11.22 -6.22
C GLN A 58 -15.35 -12.25 -5.46
N ASP A 59 -15.77 -13.32 -6.14
CA ASP A 59 -16.61 -14.34 -5.52
C ASP A 59 -15.93 -15.00 -4.30
N ARG A 60 -16.49 -14.77 -3.11
CA ARG A 60 -15.98 -15.29 -1.83
C ARG A 60 -16.03 -16.81 -1.73
N SER A 61 -16.83 -17.48 -2.56
CA SER A 61 -16.83 -18.94 -2.66
C SER A 61 -15.61 -19.49 -3.40
N GLN A 62 -14.91 -18.65 -4.17
CA GLN A 62 -13.71 -19.02 -4.91
C GLN A 62 -12.44 -18.39 -4.31
N PHE A 63 -12.56 -17.20 -3.73
CA PHE A 63 -11.43 -16.39 -3.27
C PHE A 63 -11.67 -15.85 -1.86
N ASP A 64 -10.73 -16.12 -0.97
CA ASP A 64 -10.82 -15.78 0.43
C ASP A 64 -9.62 -14.93 0.83
N VAL A 65 -9.79 -13.61 0.76
CA VAL A 65 -8.80 -12.65 1.25
C VAL A 65 -8.71 -12.79 2.76
N LYS A 66 -7.56 -13.24 3.24
CA LYS A 66 -7.28 -13.47 4.66
C LYS A 66 -6.63 -12.28 5.33
N ALA A 67 -5.72 -11.63 4.60
CA ALA A 67 -4.93 -10.54 5.13
C ALA A 67 -4.60 -9.51 4.06
N ILE A 68 -4.41 -8.27 4.50
CA ILE A 68 -3.87 -7.18 3.70
C ILE A 68 -2.74 -6.54 4.52
N THR A 69 -1.56 -6.41 3.94
CA THR A 69 -0.40 -5.77 4.56
C THR A 69 0.00 -4.52 3.80
N ILE A 70 0.50 -3.53 4.52
CA ILE A 70 0.89 -2.23 3.95
C ILE A 70 2.41 -2.08 3.95
N SER A 71 2.97 -1.79 2.78
CA SER A 71 4.36 -1.40 2.57
C SER A 71 4.46 0.14 2.59
N ALA A 72 4.93 0.71 3.71
CA ALA A 72 5.06 2.15 3.91
C ALA A 72 6.35 2.79 3.32
N ASN A 73 7.11 2.03 2.54
CA ASN A 73 8.35 2.46 1.89
C ASN A 73 8.10 3.37 0.66
N ALA A 74 6.84 3.52 0.24
CA ALA A 74 6.46 4.17 -1.02
C ALA A 74 5.55 5.40 -0.82
N TRP A 75 4.37 5.40 -1.46
CA TRP A 75 3.46 6.54 -1.63
C TRP A 75 2.55 6.83 -0.43
N ILE A 76 2.85 6.25 0.72
CA ILE A 76 1.91 6.23 1.82
C ILE A 76 2.52 6.60 3.17
N ASP A 77 1.70 7.27 3.95
CA ASP A 77 1.84 7.35 5.39
C ASP A 77 1.11 6.17 6.04
N ALA A 78 1.84 5.37 6.82
CA ALA A 78 1.35 4.10 7.35
C ALA A 78 0.04 4.23 8.11
N GLY A 79 -0.06 5.19 9.03
CA GLY A 79 -1.23 5.31 9.86
C GLY A 79 -2.44 5.75 9.04
N HIS A 80 -2.29 6.73 8.13
CA HIS A 80 -3.34 7.12 7.18
C HIS A 80 -3.80 5.95 6.30
N GLY A 81 -2.86 5.18 5.76
CA GLY A 81 -3.15 4.02 4.91
C GLY A 81 -3.91 2.91 5.64
N VAL A 82 -3.50 2.58 6.87
CA VAL A 82 -4.20 1.60 7.72
C VAL A 82 -5.63 2.06 7.99
N ASP A 83 -5.79 3.33 8.34
CA ASP A 83 -7.05 3.91 8.69
C ASP A 83 -8.03 3.96 7.49
N GLN A 84 -7.52 4.27 6.29
CA GLN A 84 -8.27 4.18 5.04
C GLN A 84 -8.67 2.74 4.74
N LEU A 85 -7.75 1.79 4.89
CA LEU A 85 -8.02 0.38 4.68
C LEU A 85 -9.10 -0.14 5.62
N TYR A 86 -9.06 0.22 6.91
CA TYR A 86 -10.11 -0.14 7.87
C TYR A 86 -11.48 0.40 7.47
N ASP A 87 -11.55 1.63 6.97
CA ASP A 87 -12.82 2.21 6.54
C ASP A 87 -13.33 1.57 5.24
N ILE A 88 -12.44 1.20 4.31
CA ILE A 88 -12.80 0.39 3.12
C ILE A 88 -13.33 -0.98 3.55
N LEU A 89 -12.62 -1.69 4.44
CA LEU A 89 -13.02 -3.00 4.93
C LEU A 89 -14.37 -2.94 5.65
N TYR A 90 -14.60 -1.93 6.46
CA TYR A 90 -15.88 -1.69 7.11
C TYR A 90 -16.99 -1.46 6.08
N MET A 91 -16.78 -0.58 5.09
CA MET A 91 -17.72 -0.34 3.98
C MET A 91 -18.10 -1.64 3.28
N MET A 92 -17.11 -2.50 3.02
CA MET A 92 -17.26 -3.77 2.30
C MET A 92 -17.76 -4.93 3.18
N GLY A 93 -17.99 -4.69 4.47
CA GLY A 93 -18.37 -5.69 5.45
C GLY A 93 -17.33 -6.80 5.57
N ARG A 94 -16.06 -6.40 5.69
CA ARG A 94 -14.87 -7.26 5.70
C ARG A 94 -13.92 -6.96 6.87
N ASP A 95 -14.47 -6.59 8.02
CA ASP A 95 -13.68 -6.44 9.25
C ASP A 95 -13.02 -7.75 9.72
N ASP A 96 -13.39 -8.89 9.13
CA ASP A 96 -12.72 -10.19 9.33
C ASP A 96 -11.30 -10.25 8.76
N ILE A 97 -10.94 -9.37 7.83
CA ILE A 97 -9.60 -9.36 7.21
C ILE A 97 -8.56 -8.80 8.18
N ALA A 98 -7.50 -9.58 8.41
CA ALA A 98 -6.35 -9.14 9.18
C ALA A 98 -5.59 -8.03 8.43
N VAL A 99 -5.15 -7.00 9.16
CA VAL A 99 -4.38 -5.90 8.57
C VAL A 99 -3.07 -5.76 9.30
N GLY A 100 -1.98 -5.77 8.53
CA GLY A 100 -0.64 -5.45 9.03
C GLY A 100 -0.11 -4.20 8.34
N VAL A 101 0.72 -3.44 9.03
CA VAL A 101 1.56 -2.39 8.43
C VAL A 101 2.99 -2.67 8.86
N GLY A 102 4.01 -2.00 8.32
CA GLY A 102 5.40 -2.23 8.71
C GLY A 102 5.66 -2.36 10.23
N GLY A 103 6.89 -2.67 10.61
CA GLY A 103 7.21 -2.78 12.03
C GLY A 103 8.59 -2.25 12.39
N ASP A 104 8.72 -1.96 13.69
CA ASP A 104 9.87 -1.32 14.34
C ASP A 104 11.03 -2.27 14.71
N GLY A 105 10.88 -3.56 14.40
CA GLY A 105 11.93 -4.53 14.54
C GLY A 105 13.18 -4.15 13.74
N GLY A 106 14.34 -4.56 14.24
CA GLY A 106 15.63 -4.26 13.64
C GLY A 106 16.13 -5.35 12.70
N ILE A 107 17.05 -4.97 11.83
CA ILE A 107 17.97 -5.91 11.19
C ILE A 107 19.37 -5.66 11.75
N SER A 108 19.96 -6.70 12.35
CA SER A 108 21.27 -6.60 13.01
C SER A 108 22.39 -6.29 12.03
N GLU A 109 23.56 -5.91 12.57
CA GLU A 109 24.76 -5.67 11.79
C GLU A 109 25.24 -6.93 11.00
N ALA A 110 24.88 -8.12 11.47
CA ALA A 110 25.16 -9.38 10.77
C ALA A 110 24.09 -9.70 9.69
N GLY A 111 22.98 -8.96 9.65
CA GLY A 111 21.84 -9.24 8.78
C GLY A 111 20.82 -10.21 9.38
N GLU A 112 20.86 -10.42 10.69
CA GLU A 112 19.80 -11.17 11.38
C GLU A 112 18.53 -10.33 11.40
N ILE A 113 17.42 -10.91 10.94
CA ILE A 113 16.11 -10.26 10.89
C ILE A 113 15.38 -10.57 12.19
N HIS A 114 15.13 -9.55 13.02
CA HIS A 114 14.40 -9.71 14.27
C HIS A 114 12.87 -9.71 14.06
N PRO A 115 12.08 -10.13 15.06
CA PRO A 115 10.63 -10.00 15.04
C PRO A 115 10.19 -8.54 14.90
N ASP A 116 8.96 -8.37 14.42
CA ASP A 116 8.29 -7.10 14.18
C ASP A 116 9.03 -6.15 13.23
N VAL A 117 9.90 -6.66 12.36
CA VAL A 117 10.52 -5.82 11.32
C VAL A 117 9.52 -5.57 10.18
N GLY A 118 9.53 -4.41 9.53
CA GLY A 118 8.81 -4.32 8.26
C GLY A 118 8.73 -2.98 7.57
N GLY A 119 8.75 -3.03 6.24
CA GLY A 119 8.02 -2.18 5.29
C GLY A 119 8.23 -0.67 5.30
N TYR A 120 8.95 -0.09 6.25
CA TYR A 120 9.12 1.37 6.38
C TYR A 120 10.26 1.93 5.53
N LEU A 121 11.25 1.10 5.25
CA LEU A 121 12.48 1.43 4.54
C LEU A 121 12.86 0.23 3.68
N PRO A 122 13.66 0.44 2.62
CA PRO A 122 14.25 -0.67 1.90
C PRO A 122 15.24 -1.43 2.79
N LEU A 123 15.42 -2.73 2.51
CA LEU A 123 16.34 -3.62 3.24
C LEU A 123 17.77 -3.07 3.36
N ILE A 124 18.21 -2.28 2.36
CA ILE A 124 19.54 -1.66 2.34
C ILE A 124 19.71 -0.51 3.33
N ASP A 125 18.62 0.15 3.71
CA ASP A 125 18.62 1.26 4.66
C ASP A 125 18.16 0.84 6.07
N GLN A 126 17.65 -0.38 6.22
CA GLN A 126 17.22 -0.90 7.52
C GLN A 126 18.40 -1.29 8.41
N GLY A 127 18.41 -0.79 9.66
CA GLY A 127 19.33 -1.18 10.73
C GLY A 127 18.58 -1.67 11.98
N MET A 128 19.16 -1.49 13.16
CA MET A 128 18.49 -1.74 14.46
C MET A 128 17.45 -0.66 14.82
N SER A 129 17.07 0.18 13.85
CA SER A 129 16.06 1.23 13.97
C SER A 129 15.25 1.32 12.68
N THR A 130 14.06 1.90 12.76
CA THR A 130 13.26 2.33 11.60
C THR A 130 13.70 3.67 11.01
N VAL A 131 14.83 4.23 11.47
CA VAL A 131 15.52 5.33 10.79
C VAL A 131 16.57 4.78 9.82
N GLY A 132 16.64 5.34 8.63
CA GLY A 132 17.64 4.98 7.62
C GLY A 132 17.71 6.01 6.49
N GLY A 133 18.59 5.76 5.53
CA GLY A 133 18.70 6.60 4.33
C GLY A 133 17.41 6.55 3.53
N CYS A 134 16.71 7.67 3.33
CA CYS A 134 15.53 7.71 2.47
C CYS A 134 15.91 7.74 0.98
N ARG A 135 16.90 6.94 0.55
CA ARG A 135 17.56 7.08 -0.77
C ARG A 135 16.56 6.95 -1.92
N TYR A 136 15.72 5.91 -1.89
CA TYR A 136 14.74 5.63 -2.93
C TYR A 136 13.44 6.42 -2.76
N ARG A 137 13.09 6.76 -1.51
CA ARG A 137 11.92 7.60 -1.20
C ARG A 137 12.04 9.04 -1.71
N GLN A 138 13.24 9.45 -2.15
CA GLN A 138 13.43 10.71 -2.88
C GLN A 138 12.73 10.73 -4.24
N ALA A 139 12.45 9.55 -4.84
CA ALA A 139 11.73 9.46 -6.11
C ALA A 139 10.23 9.80 -6.00
N VAL A 140 9.67 9.78 -4.79
CA VAL A 140 8.29 10.23 -4.52
C VAL A 140 8.22 11.76 -4.76
N PRO A 141 7.37 12.23 -5.70
CA PRO A 141 7.24 13.64 -5.99
C PRO A 141 6.75 14.44 -4.78
N PRO A 142 7.33 15.63 -4.53
CA PRO A 142 6.73 16.58 -3.61
C PRO A 142 5.38 17.04 -4.16
N GLY A 143 4.44 17.31 -3.27
CA GLY A 143 3.16 17.88 -3.65
C GLY A 143 3.26 19.31 -4.17
N ARG A 144 2.16 19.84 -4.72
CA ARG A 144 2.15 21.18 -5.39
C ARG A 144 2.63 22.33 -4.51
N ARG A 145 2.59 22.19 -3.17
CA ARG A 145 3.03 23.19 -2.19
C ARG A 145 4.34 22.83 -1.48
N GLY A 146 5.13 21.91 -2.04
CA GLY A 146 6.43 21.49 -1.49
C GLY A 146 6.34 20.43 -0.39
N GLY A 147 5.14 20.17 0.14
CA GLY A 147 4.87 19.13 1.14
C GLY A 147 4.48 17.77 0.57
N ARG A 148 4.63 16.70 1.38
CA ARG A 148 4.04 15.37 1.11
C ARG A 148 2.55 15.27 1.48
N LEU A 149 1.83 16.39 1.59
CA LEU A 149 0.35 16.41 1.76
C LEU A 149 -0.37 15.57 0.71
N ASP A 150 0.18 15.55 -0.49
CA ASP A 150 -0.38 14.80 -1.60
C ASP A 150 -0.10 13.27 -1.49
N THR A 151 0.42 12.81 -0.35
CA THR A 151 0.77 11.43 0.04
C THR A 151 -0.19 10.90 1.14
N ASP A 152 -1.19 11.69 1.55
CA ASP A 152 -2.37 11.14 2.24
C ASP A 152 -3.18 10.36 1.20
N THR A 153 -2.84 9.07 1.02
CA THR A 153 -3.52 7.92 0.39
C THR A 153 -4.49 8.16 -0.80
N ASN A 154 -5.33 9.19 -0.74
CA ASN A 154 -6.29 9.59 -1.77
C ASN A 154 -6.72 11.07 -1.64
N GLY A 155 -5.77 11.96 -1.29
CA GLY A 155 -5.95 13.41 -1.16
C GLY A 155 -7.08 13.86 -0.23
N GLY A 156 -7.24 13.21 0.94
CA GLY A 156 -8.26 13.54 1.94
C GLY A 156 -9.66 13.01 1.66
N LEU A 157 -9.92 12.39 0.49
CA LEU A 157 -11.26 11.91 0.11
C LEU A 157 -11.84 10.90 1.10
N ARG A 158 -10.98 10.10 1.76
CA ARG A 158 -11.36 9.12 2.79
C ARG A 158 -12.35 9.70 3.80
N ARG A 159 -12.04 10.84 4.45
CA ARG A 159 -12.87 11.39 5.53
C ARG A 159 -14.20 11.98 5.04
N GLY A 160 -14.26 12.41 3.77
CA GLY A 160 -15.48 12.92 3.14
C GLY A 160 -16.39 11.84 2.55
N PHE A 161 -15.85 10.64 2.29
CA PHE A 161 -16.57 9.57 1.59
C PHE A 161 -16.78 8.31 2.41
N LEU A 162 -15.70 7.77 2.98
CA LEU A 162 -15.73 6.47 3.61
C LEU A 162 -16.37 6.53 5.01
N PRO A 163 -17.07 5.44 5.41
CA PRO A 163 -17.50 5.25 6.80
C PRO A 163 -16.35 5.42 7.79
N GLN A 164 -16.70 5.55 9.06
CA GLN A 164 -15.77 5.24 10.12
C GLN A 164 -16.09 3.87 10.71
N GLY A 165 -15.19 2.90 10.54
CA GLY A 165 -15.33 1.60 11.22
C GLY A 165 -15.02 1.68 12.72
N HIS A 166 -15.26 0.56 13.42
CA HIS A 166 -14.86 0.37 14.82
C HIS A 166 -13.34 0.18 14.98
N ARG A 167 -12.67 -0.32 13.93
CA ARG A 167 -11.21 -0.45 13.88
C ARG A 167 -10.59 0.91 13.59
N GLY A 168 -9.43 1.16 14.17
CA GLY A 168 -8.64 2.36 13.94
C GLY A 168 -7.16 2.04 14.12
N TYR A 169 -6.31 2.79 13.43
CA TYR A 169 -4.87 2.71 13.64
C TYR A 169 -4.54 3.11 15.07
N ALA A 170 -3.75 2.27 15.74
CA ALA A 170 -3.23 2.52 17.06
C ALA A 170 -1.77 2.06 17.05
N PRO A 171 -0.79 2.98 16.96
CA PRO A 171 0.61 2.66 16.69
C PRO A 171 1.12 1.49 17.53
N LEU A 172 1.02 1.59 18.85
CA LEU A 172 1.52 0.59 19.81
C LEU A 172 0.76 -0.75 19.82
N ARG A 173 -0.36 -0.87 19.10
CA ARG A 173 -1.22 -2.06 19.07
C ARG A 173 -1.48 -2.58 17.67
N GLN A 174 -1.01 -1.87 16.65
CA GLN A 174 -1.24 -2.23 15.26
C GLN A 174 -0.39 -3.46 14.95
N PRO A 175 -0.98 -4.56 14.46
CA PRO A 175 -0.21 -5.72 14.03
C PRO A 175 0.80 -5.37 12.95
N THR A 176 2.00 -5.94 13.05
CA THR A 176 3.05 -5.77 12.04
C THR A 176 2.75 -6.61 10.79
N ALA A 177 3.25 -6.18 9.64
CA ALA A 177 3.11 -6.86 8.37
C ALA A 177 3.77 -8.23 8.43
N GLN A 178 4.93 -8.32 9.09
CA GLN A 178 5.60 -9.59 9.35
C GLN A 178 4.71 -10.54 10.16
N GLN A 179 4.14 -10.09 11.29
CA GLN A 179 3.27 -10.93 12.12
C GLN A 179 2.04 -11.42 11.32
N VAL A 180 1.35 -10.52 10.63
CA VAL A 180 0.16 -10.84 9.84
C VAL A 180 0.47 -11.79 8.68
N MET A 181 1.59 -11.58 7.98
CA MET A 181 2.05 -12.49 6.91
C MET A 181 2.40 -13.87 7.46
N VAL A 182 3.14 -13.95 8.56
CA VAL A 182 3.53 -15.21 9.20
C VAL A 182 2.30 -16.00 9.63
N ASP A 183 1.36 -15.37 10.34
CA ASP A 183 0.13 -16.04 10.80
C ASP A 183 -0.71 -16.55 9.63
N THR A 184 -0.87 -15.72 8.61
CA THR A 184 -1.70 -16.04 7.44
C THR A 184 -1.14 -17.22 6.65
N VAL A 185 0.18 -17.20 6.37
CA VAL A 185 0.85 -18.22 5.57
C VAL A 185 1.09 -19.50 6.39
N SER A 186 1.32 -19.40 7.70
CA SER A 186 1.43 -20.57 8.58
C SER A 186 0.12 -21.36 8.65
N ALA A 187 -1.02 -20.66 8.58
CA ALA A 187 -2.34 -21.27 8.66
C ALA A 187 -2.78 -22.00 7.37
N GLY A 188 -2.04 -21.93 6.27
CA GLY A 188 -2.26 -22.78 5.09
C GLY A 188 -1.77 -22.21 3.77
N PRO A 189 -1.89 -22.98 2.67
CA PRO A 189 -1.51 -22.56 1.32
C PRO A 189 -2.14 -21.22 0.96
N THR A 190 -1.32 -20.24 0.61
CA THR A 190 -1.74 -18.85 0.37
C THR A 190 -1.09 -18.30 -0.89
N THR A 191 -1.87 -17.62 -1.72
CA THR A 191 -1.37 -16.83 -2.86
C THR A 191 -1.09 -15.40 -2.40
N LEU A 192 0.09 -14.86 -2.75
CA LEU A 192 0.47 -13.48 -2.44
C LEU A 192 0.26 -12.59 -3.66
N LEU A 193 -0.38 -11.44 -3.46
CA LEU A 193 -0.47 -10.36 -4.45
C LEU A 193 0.36 -9.20 -3.93
N LEU A 194 1.42 -8.81 -4.64
CA LEU A 194 2.35 -7.76 -4.24
C LEU A 194 2.17 -6.57 -5.18
N PHE A 195 1.61 -5.49 -4.67
CA PHE A 195 1.30 -4.26 -5.39
C PHE A 195 2.11 -3.05 -4.93
N GLY A 196 2.70 -3.09 -3.74
CA GLY A 196 3.70 -2.11 -3.29
C GLY A 196 5.13 -2.63 -3.39
N THR A 197 6.05 -2.02 -2.62
CA THR A 197 7.44 -2.50 -2.56
C THR A 197 7.52 -3.91 -1.95
N HIS A 198 8.39 -4.74 -2.50
CA HIS A 198 8.51 -6.17 -2.16
C HIS A 198 9.11 -6.46 -0.78
N THR A 199 9.36 -5.43 0.02
CA THR A 199 10.09 -5.46 1.30
C THR A 199 9.46 -6.45 2.28
N ASN A 200 8.14 -6.36 2.51
CA ASN A 200 7.45 -7.23 3.48
C ASN A 200 7.53 -8.70 3.08
N ALA A 201 7.30 -9.01 1.80
CA ALA A 201 7.39 -10.38 1.29
C ALA A 201 8.82 -10.94 1.33
N ALA A 202 9.83 -10.12 1.02
CA ALA A 202 11.23 -10.52 1.16
C ALA A 202 11.59 -10.82 2.62
N LEU A 203 11.16 -9.97 3.56
CA LEU A 203 11.37 -10.20 5.00
C LEU A 203 10.73 -11.51 5.47
N LEU A 204 9.49 -11.80 5.06
CA LEU A 204 8.83 -13.08 5.35
C LEU A 204 9.67 -14.26 4.86
N LEU A 205 10.07 -14.25 3.59
CA LEU A 205 10.76 -15.37 2.95
C LEU A 205 12.20 -15.55 3.46
N MET A 206 12.86 -14.47 3.88
CA MET A 206 14.20 -14.49 4.44
C MET A 206 14.20 -14.91 5.92
N ALA A 207 13.29 -14.39 6.74
CA ALA A 207 13.21 -14.71 8.17
C ALA A 207 12.54 -16.07 8.44
N HIS A 208 11.57 -16.47 7.59
CA HIS A 208 10.82 -17.71 7.75
C HIS A 208 10.86 -18.58 6.48
N PRO A 209 12.04 -19.04 6.03
CA PRO A 209 12.20 -19.75 4.76
C PRO A 209 11.40 -21.05 4.66
N HIS A 210 11.04 -21.67 5.80
CA HIS A 210 10.19 -22.86 5.85
C HIS A 210 8.74 -22.57 5.45
N LEU A 211 8.25 -21.33 5.57
CA LEU A 211 6.90 -20.92 5.15
C LEU A 211 6.77 -20.78 3.64
N ARG A 212 7.88 -20.71 2.90
CA ARG A 212 7.89 -20.70 1.43
C ARG A 212 7.02 -21.82 0.83
N ARG A 213 7.01 -23.01 1.45
CA ARG A 213 6.22 -24.17 0.99
C ARG A 213 4.70 -23.97 1.05
N ASN A 214 4.25 -23.01 1.86
CA ASN A 214 2.85 -22.63 1.97
C ASN A 214 2.50 -21.47 1.03
N VAL A 215 3.47 -20.90 0.32
CA VAL A 215 3.19 -19.88 -0.70
C VAL A 215 2.93 -20.60 -2.02
N GLU A 216 1.68 -20.61 -2.47
CA GLU A 216 1.30 -21.31 -3.71
C GLU A 216 1.86 -20.61 -4.95
N ARG A 217 1.79 -19.27 -4.94
CA ARG A 217 2.24 -18.39 -6.02
C ARG A 217 2.35 -16.96 -5.52
N VAL A 218 3.21 -16.19 -6.15
CA VAL A 218 3.30 -14.74 -6.00
C VAL A 218 2.91 -14.08 -7.32
N TYR A 219 2.00 -13.11 -7.27
CA TYR A 219 1.77 -12.18 -8.38
C TYR A 219 2.39 -10.85 -8.02
N VAL A 220 3.22 -10.33 -8.90
CA VAL A 220 4.00 -9.11 -8.68
C VAL A 220 3.57 -8.05 -9.67
N LEU A 221 3.09 -6.91 -9.21
CA LEU A 221 3.13 -5.69 -9.99
C LEU A 221 4.50 -5.04 -9.81
N GLY A 222 5.22 -4.87 -10.91
CA GLY A 222 6.45 -4.12 -10.90
C GLY A 222 7.41 -4.53 -12.01
N GLY A 223 8.47 -3.74 -12.16
CA GLY A 223 9.48 -3.92 -13.19
C GLY A 223 9.07 -3.41 -14.57
N GLY A 224 10.05 -3.21 -15.44
CA GLY A 224 9.89 -3.00 -16.87
C GLY A 224 11.00 -3.79 -17.57
N VAL A 225 10.63 -4.80 -18.36
CA VAL A 225 11.57 -5.77 -18.92
C VAL A 225 12.15 -5.26 -20.24
N ARG A 226 11.26 -4.96 -21.19
CA ARG A 226 11.59 -4.51 -22.55
C ARG A 226 11.13 -3.06 -22.80
N VAL A 227 10.73 -2.36 -21.74
CA VAL A 227 10.28 -0.96 -21.76
C VAL A 227 11.06 -0.12 -20.75
N ALA A 228 11.00 1.21 -20.90
CA ALA A 228 11.58 2.13 -19.93
C ALA A 228 10.81 2.11 -18.59
N GLY A 229 11.51 2.52 -17.53
CA GLY A 229 10.96 2.69 -16.19
C GLY A 229 9.98 3.86 -16.06
N ASN A 230 9.38 4.02 -14.88
CA ASN A 230 8.33 5.02 -14.61
C ASN A 230 8.60 5.93 -13.40
N LEU A 231 9.86 6.06 -12.94
CA LEU A 231 10.16 6.91 -11.78
C LEU A 231 9.75 8.37 -12.01
N PHE A 232 8.80 8.89 -11.23
CA PHE A 232 8.20 10.20 -11.48
C PHE A 232 9.19 11.37 -11.43
N THR A 233 9.89 11.57 -10.31
CA THR A 233 10.87 12.67 -10.19
C THR A 233 12.30 12.27 -10.54
N ALA A 234 12.54 10.97 -10.67
CA ALA A 234 13.88 10.42 -10.84
C ALA A 234 14.10 9.77 -12.23
N TYR A 235 13.14 9.85 -13.16
CA TYR A 235 13.28 9.25 -14.50
C TYR A 235 14.60 9.64 -15.19
N GLY A 236 14.96 10.92 -15.14
CA GLY A 236 16.22 11.40 -15.72
C GLY A 236 17.46 10.77 -15.08
N ALA A 237 17.43 10.48 -13.77
CA ALA A 237 18.54 9.92 -13.01
C ALA A 237 18.57 8.38 -13.02
N ASN A 238 17.45 7.71 -13.27
CA ASN A 238 17.37 6.27 -13.50
C ASN A 238 16.16 5.98 -14.43
N PRO A 239 16.41 5.79 -15.74
CA PRO A 239 15.35 5.54 -16.72
C PRO A 239 14.95 4.06 -16.82
N PHE A 240 15.58 3.17 -16.06
CA PHE A 240 15.44 1.71 -16.20
C PHE A 240 14.44 1.12 -15.22
N ALA A 241 14.30 1.73 -14.04
CA ALA A 241 13.58 1.12 -12.93
C ALA A 241 12.10 1.49 -12.93
N GLU A 242 11.28 0.50 -12.60
CA GLU A 242 9.89 0.72 -12.20
C GLU A 242 9.86 1.04 -10.69
N PHE A 243 8.88 1.85 -10.28
CA PHE A 243 8.79 2.42 -8.94
C PHE A 243 8.84 1.40 -7.79
N ASN A 244 8.02 0.35 -7.81
CA ASN A 244 7.97 -0.65 -6.74
C ASN A 244 9.26 -1.45 -6.62
N VAL A 245 9.88 -1.78 -7.77
CA VAL A 245 11.18 -2.46 -7.79
C VAL A 245 12.31 -1.50 -7.36
N PHE A 246 12.26 -0.23 -7.75
CA PHE A 246 13.22 0.79 -7.32
C PHE A 246 13.11 1.10 -5.82
N GLY A 247 11.90 1.00 -5.25
CA GLY A 247 11.66 1.22 -3.83
C GLY A 247 12.44 0.27 -2.93
N ASP A 248 12.67 -0.98 -3.37
CA ASP A 248 13.62 -1.90 -2.75
C ASP A 248 14.12 -2.96 -3.76
N PRO A 249 15.21 -2.67 -4.50
CA PRO A 249 15.73 -3.57 -5.52
C PRO A 249 16.18 -4.92 -4.98
N PHE A 250 16.73 -4.92 -3.75
CA PHE A 250 17.20 -6.14 -3.12
C PHE A 250 16.03 -7.02 -2.69
N ALA A 251 14.96 -6.44 -2.11
CA ALA A 251 13.76 -7.21 -1.79
C ALA A 251 13.10 -7.80 -3.05
N ALA A 252 13.00 -7.03 -4.13
CA ALA A 252 12.45 -7.52 -5.40
C ALA A 252 13.28 -8.70 -5.95
N TYR A 253 14.62 -8.60 -5.88
CA TYR A 253 15.51 -9.71 -6.21
C TYR A 253 15.21 -10.94 -5.34
N GLN A 254 15.10 -10.78 -4.02
CA GLN A 254 14.84 -11.89 -3.08
C GLN A 254 13.49 -12.57 -3.32
N VAL A 255 12.44 -11.82 -3.69
CA VAL A 255 11.12 -12.38 -4.03
C VAL A 255 11.18 -13.17 -5.33
N LEU A 256 11.74 -12.60 -6.40
CA LEU A 256 11.82 -13.28 -7.69
C LEU A 256 12.71 -14.54 -7.62
N HIS A 257 13.81 -14.46 -6.87
CA HIS A 257 14.76 -15.58 -6.67
C HIS A 257 14.36 -16.53 -5.52
N SER A 258 13.18 -16.36 -4.92
CA SER A 258 12.75 -17.14 -3.75
C SER A 258 12.57 -18.64 -4.04
N GLY A 259 12.35 -19.01 -5.30
CA GLY A 259 11.97 -20.36 -5.73
C GLY A 259 10.47 -20.66 -5.61
N VAL A 260 9.65 -19.67 -5.23
CA VAL A 260 8.19 -19.74 -5.35
C VAL A 260 7.80 -19.47 -6.81
N PRO A 261 6.73 -20.09 -7.36
CA PRO A 261 6.20 -19.68 -8.65
C PRO A 261 5.82 -18.20 -8.65
N VAL A 262 6.41 -17.42 -9.56
CA VAL A 262 6.09 -15.98 -9.71
C VAL A 262 5.45 -15.69 -11.06
N THR A 263 4.40 -14.86 -11.03
CA THR A 263 3.87 -14.17 -12.21
C THR A 263 4.13 -12.67 -12.08
N LEU A 264 4.96 -12.12 -12.95
CA LEU A 264 5.30 -10.71 -13.04
C LEU A 264 4.31 -10.01 -13.99
N VAL A 265 3.75 -8.88 -13.55
CA VAL A 265 2.94 -7.96 -14.33
C VAL A 265 3.72 -6.65 -14.42
N PRO A 266 4.65 -6.53 -15.38
CA PRO A 266 5.51 -5.36 -15.51
C PRO A 266 4.85 -4.25 -16.34
N LEU A 267 5.56 -3.13 -16.45
CA LEU A 267 5.23 -2.00 -17.30
C LEU A 267 5.01 -2.41 -18.77
N ASP A 268 5.65 -3.47 -19.26
CA ASP A 268 5.41 -4.01 -20.60
C ASP A 268 3.92 -4.29 -20.83
N ALA A 269 3.23 -4.84 -19.83
CA ALA A 269 1.80 -5.10 -19.90
C ALA A 269 0.96 -3.89 -19.47
N THR A 270 1.28 -3.24 -18.34
CA THR A 270 0.43 -2.17 -17.82
C THR A 270 0.43 -0.92 -18.70
N ASN A 271 1.52 -0.64 -19.43
CA ASN A 271 1.57 0.45 -20.41
C ASN A 271 0.61 0.24 -21.59
N THR A 272 0.08 -0.98 -21.78
CA THR A 272 -0.88 -1.29 -22.83
C THR A 272 -2.34 -1.12 -22.40
N ILE A 273 -2.60 -0.76 -21.15
CA ILE A 273 -3.95 -0.50 -20.59
C ILE A 273 -4.05 0.89 -19.94
N PRO A 274 -3.94 1.97 -20.74
CA PRO A 274 -4.12 3.33 -20.24
C PRO A 274 -5.57 3.59 -19.82
N VAL A 275 -5.75 4.50 -18.87
CA VAL A 275 -7.03 5.15 -18.62
C VAL A 275 -7.22 6.21 -19.71
N THR A 276 -8.13 5.95 -20.65
CA THR A 276 -8.48 6.87 -21.73
C THR A 276 -9.54 7.88 -21.27
N GLU A 277 -9.69 8.98 -22.03
CA GLU A 277 -10.75 9.96 -21.76
C GLU A 277 -12.13 9.34 -21.93
N GLU A 278 -12.29 8.45 -22.91
CA GLU A 278 -13.52 7.70 -23.18
C GLU A 278 -13.88 6.78 -22.01
N TYR A 279 -12.91 6.01 -21.50
CA TYR A 279 -13.10 5.16 -20.32
C TYR A 279 -13.55 6.00 -19.12
N PHE A 280 -12.84 7.10 -18.83
CA PHE A 280 -13.17 7.97 -17.70
C PHE A 280 -14.57 8.58 -17.85
N ALA A 281 -14.92 9.04 -19.05
CA ALA A 281 -16.23 9.62 -19.33
C ALA A 281 -17.36 8.59 -19.22
N GLU A 282 -17.15 7.34 -19.64
CA GLU A 282 -18.13 6.27 -19.44
C GLU A 282 -18.26 5.90 -17.96
N PHE A 283 -17.14 5.78 -17.23
CA PHE A 283 -17.16 5.54 -15.79
C PHE A 283 -18.01 6.59 -15.08
N GLY A 284 -17.78 7.87 -15.41
CA GLY A 284 -18.54 9.01 -14.90
C GLY A 284 -20.04 8.95 -15.19
N ARG A 285 -20.44 8.45 -16.36
CA ARG A 285 -21.84 8.48 -16.81
C ARG A 285 -22.68 7.30 -16.34
N ARG A 286 -22.10 6.09 -16.26
CA ARG A 286 -22.90 4.85 -16.16
C ARG A 286 -22.45 3.87 -15.08
N TRP A 287 -21.24 3.98 -14.55
CA TRP A 287 -20.61 2.92 -13.75
C TRP A 287 -20.34 3.33 -12.30
N GLN A 288 -21.25 4.09 -11.69
CA GLN A 288 -21.16 4.52 -10.28
C GLN A 288 -22.37 4.05 -9.45
N THR A 289 -22.85 2.83 -9.74
CA THR A 289 -24.08 2.28 -9.14
C THR A 289 -23.90 1.79 -7.71
N THR A 290 -22.66 1.47 -7.31
CA THR A 290 -22.31 1.03 -5.95
C THR A 290 -21.46 2.09 -5.23
N PRO A 291 -21.42 2.11 -3.87
CA PRO A 291 -20.59 3.05 -3.12
C PRO A 291 -19.10 2.97 -3.48
N GLU A 292 -18.56 1.76 -3.60
CA GLU A 292 -17.17 1.53 -3.98
C GLU A 292 -16.84 2.00 -5.39
N ALA A 293 -17.75 1.82 -6.36
CA ALA A 293 -17.54 2.33 -7.71
C ALA A 293 -17.51 3.87 -7.75
N ARG A 294 -18.37 4.52 -6.96
CA ARG A 294 -18.36 5.99 -6.81
C ARG A 294 -17.08 6.46 -6.11
N TYR A 295 -16.60 5.73 -5.12
CA TYR A 295 -15.33 6.04 -4.46
C TYR A 295 -14.17 5.96 -5.45
N CYS A 296 -14.07 4.86 -6.21
CA CYS A 296 -13.08 4.71 -7.27
C CYS A 296 -13.13 5.87 -8.28
N PHE A 297 -14.33 6.24 -8.75
CA PHE A 297 -14.47 7.34 -9.71
C PHE A 297 -13.99 8.69 -9.15
N GLN A 298 -14.39 9.04 -7.92
CA GLN A 298 -13.99 10.30 -7.30
C GLN A 298 -12.48 10.36 -7.02
N SER A 299 -11.88 9.23 -6.64
CA SER A 299 -10.43 9.08 -6.46
C SER A 299 -9.70 9.29 -7.79
N LEU A 300 -10.18 8.66 -8.86
CA LEU A 300 -9.62 8.80 -10.21
C LEU A 300 -9.74 10.25 -10.71
N ASP A 301 -10.91 10.89 -10.55
CA ASP A 301 -11.12 12.29 -10.93
C ASP A 301 -10.14 13.23 -10.21
N LEU A 302 -9.91 13.00 -8.90
CA LEU A 302 -8.94 13.78 -8.13
C LEU A 302 -7.52 13.65 -8.69
N VAL A 303 -7.07 12.41 -8.95
CA VAL A 303 -5.74 12.13 -9.51
C VAL A 303 -5.60 12.72 -10.91
N LEU A 304 -6.59 12.54 -11.79
CA LEU A 304 -6.52 13.07 -13.15
C LEU A 304 -6.54 14.61 -13.20
N ARG A 305 -7.31 15.27 -12.32
CA ARG A 305 -7.27 16.75 -12.17
C ARG A 305 -5.90 17.24 -11.73
N ARG A 306 -5.20 16.47 -10.88
CA ARG A 306 -3.82 16.77 -10.45
C ARG A 306 -2.83 16.63 -11.61
N HIS A 307 -3.01 15.61 -12.45
CA HIS A 307 -2.16 15.25 -13.59
C HIS A 307 -2.47 15.99 -14.90
N ARG A 308 -3.29 17.06 -14.90
CA ARG A 308 -3.65 17.89 -16.08
C ARG A 308 -2.49 18.64 -16.77
N ARG A 309 -1.28 18.09 -16.81
CA ARG A 309 -0.32 18.31 -17.90
C ARG A 309 -0.15 16.99 -18.65
N PRO A 310 -0.67 16.86 -19.89
CA PRO A 310 -0.35 15.70 -20.71
C PRO A 310 1.18 15.61 -20.83
N ALA A 311 1.72 14.40 -20.67
CA ALA A 311 3.07 14.12 -21.13
C ALA A 311 3.12 14.44 -22.64
N PRO A 312 4.10 15.22 -23.14
CA PRO A 312 4.18 15.52 -24.56
C PRO A 312 4.26 14.21 -25.38
N GLY A 313 3.30 13.99 -26.28
CA GLY A 313 3.31 12.85 -27.22
C GLY A 313 2.23 11.77 -27.03
N LEU A 314 1.42 11.83 -25.97
CA LEU A 314 0.31 10.90 -25.73
C LEU A 314 -1.05 11.57 -26.03
N HIS A 315 -1.39 11.74 -27.30
CA HIS A 315 -2.74 12.17 -27.68
C HIS A 315 -3.75 11.04 -27.38
N GLY A 316 -4.74 11.29 -26.51
CA GLY A 316 -5.85 10.38 -26.20
C GLY A 316 -5.71 9.56 -24.89
N SER A 317 -4.58 9.63 -24.18
CA SER A 317 -4.38 9.00 -22.86
C SER A 317 -4.31 10.06 -21.77
N THR A 318 -4.90 9.78 -20.61
CA THR A 318 -4.83 10.67 -19.44
C THR A 318 -3.45 10.70 -18.76
N GLY A 319 -2.52 9.85 -19.21
CA GLY A 319 -1.20 9.65 -18.58
C GLY A 319 -1.23 8.75 -17.34
N TYR A 320 -2.39 8.17 -17.02
CA TYR A 320 -2.59 7.21 -15.94
C TYR A 320 -2.92 5.83 -16.52
N TYR A 321 -2.49 4.76 -15.84
CA TYR A 321 -2.64 3.39 -16.32
C TYR A 321 -3.32 2.53 -15.25
N MET A 322 -3.97 1.43 -15.66
CA MET A 322 -4.53 0.48 -14.72
C MET A 322 -3.43 -0.45 -14.20
N TRP A 323 -2.54 0.02 -13.32
CA TRP A 323 -1.42 -0.79 -12.82
C TRP A 323 -1.90 -1.96 -11.93
N ASP A 324 -2.22 -1.67 -10.67
CA ASP A 324 -2.52 -2.67 -9.64
C ASP A 324 -3.81 -3.42 -9.93
N SER A 325 -4.82 -2.70 -10.39
CA SER A 325 -6.11 -3.29 -10.74
C SER A 325 -5.94 -4.32 -11.87
N PHE A 326 -5.13 -4.03 -12.90
CA PHE A 326 -4.85 -5.00 -13.95
C PHE A 326 -4.04 -6.18 -13.43
N ALA A 327 -3.03 -5.96 -12.57
CA ALA A 327 -2.29 -7.04 -11.93
C ALA A 327 -3.20 -7.96 -11.10
N ALA A 328 -4.17 -7.40 -10.37
CA ALA A 328 -5.22 -8.16 -9.70
C ALA A 328 -6.08 -8.93 -10.72
N GLY A 329 -6.51 -8.32 -11.81
CA GLY A 329 -7.21 -8.99 -12.92
C GLY A 329 -6.45 -10.23 -13.42
N VAL A 330 -5.17 -10.05 -13.74
CA VAL A 330 -4.27 -11.13 -14.21
C VAL A 330 -4.18 -12.24 -13.16
N ALA A 331 -4.04 -11.90 -11.88
CA ALA A 331 -3.96 -12.88 -10.80
C ALA A 331 -5.25 -13.71 -10.69
N PHE A 332 -6.41 -13.06 -10.63
CA PHE A 332 -7.68 -13.74 -10.46
C PHE A 332 -8.05 -14.59 -11.68
N SER A 333 -7.82 -14.10 -12.90
CA SER A 333 -8.03 -14.91 -14.10
C SER A 333 -7.11 -16.14 -14.12
N SER A 334 -5.83 -15.97 -13.81
CA SER A 334 -4.87 -17.09 -13.71
C SER A 334 -5.29 -18.11 -12.64
N MET A 335 -5.81 -17.67 -11.51
CA MET A 335 -6.30 -18.57 -10.45
C MET A 335 -7.56 -19.36 -10.85
N ARG A 336 -8.42 -18.81 -11.72
CA ARG A 336 -9.59 -19.54 -12.26
C ARG A 336 -9.20 -20.55 -13.31
N ASN A 337 -8.32 -20.14 -14.22
CA ASN A 337 -8.03 -20.88 -15.45
C ASN A 337 -6.81 -21.80 -15.34
N GLY A 338 -5.96 -21.61 -14.32
CA GLY A 338 -4.74 -22.37 -14.10
C GLY A 338 -3.54 -21.90 -14.92
N ASP A 339 -2.52 -22.77 -15.03
CA ASP A 339 -1.23 -22.45 -15.64
C ASP A 339 -1.08 -22.88 -17.10
N ALA A 340 -2.16 -23.30 -17.76
CA ALA A 340 -2.10 -23.64 -19.19
C ALA A 340 -1.67 -22.41 -20.02
N ASN A 341 -0.84 -22.63 -21.06
CA ASN A 341 -0.37 -21.56 -21.95
C ASN A 341 -1.55 -20.80 -22.56
N GLY A 342 -1.53 -19.46 -22.46
CA GLY A 342 -2.59 -18.58 -22.97
C GLY A 342 -3.87 -18.48 -22.12
N ALA A 343 -3.95 -19.18 -20.98
CA ALA A 343 -5.16 -19.30 -20.16
C ALA A 343 -5.50 -18.07 -19.29
N ASN A 344 -5.10 -16.86 -19.67
CA ASN A 344 -5.50 -15.66 -18.95
C ASN A 344 -6.47 -14.83 -19.79
N ASP A 345 -7.58 -14.38 -19.22
CA ASP A 345 -8.64 -13.67 -19.92
C ASP A 345 -8.21 -12.25 -20.32
N PHE A 346 -7.22 -11.70 -19.62
CA PHE A 346 -6.89 -10.27 -19.67
C PHE A 346 -5.49 -9.96 -20.18
N ALA A 347 -4.55 -10.90 -20.10
CA ALA A 347 -3.16 -10.67 -20.50
C ALA A 347 -2.59 -11.79 -21.37
N GLU A 348 -1.67 -11.42 -22.26
CA GLU A 348 -0.72 -12.35 -22.85
C GLU A 348 0.39 -12.67 -21.86
N LEU A 349 0.74 -13.95 -21.73
CA LEU A 349 1.70 -14.45 -20.73
C LEU A 349 2.79 -15.29 -21.39
N GLU A 350 4.04 -14.99 -21.07
CA GLU A 350 5.23 -15.67 -21.59
C GLU A 350 6.16 -16.06 -20.42
N TYR A 351 6.90 -17.16 -20.53
CA TYR A 351 7.97 -17.44 -19.56
C TYR A 351 9.28 -16.82 -20.01
N MET A 352 9.88 -16.00 -19.15
CA MET A 352 11.17 -15.34 -19.40
C MET A 352 12.14 -15.64 -18.27
N ASN A 353 13.44 -15.55 -18.56
CA ASN A 353 14.48 -15.60 -17.54
C ASN A 353 14.77 -14.16 -17.07
N ILE A 354 14.40 -13.86 -15.83
CA ILE A 354 14.41 -12.51 -15.27
C ILE A 354 15.38 -12.44 -14.10
N THR A 355 16.05 -11.30 -13.95
CA THR A 355 16.78 -10.92 -12.73
C THR A 355 16.54 -9.45 -12.40
N VAL A 356 16.93 -9.01 -11.20
CA VAL A 356 16.85 -7.61 -10.79
C VAL A 356 18.25 -7.09 -10.53
N ILE A 357 18.59 -5.95 -11.13
CA ILE A 357 19.86 -5.28 -10.87
C ILE A 357 19.76 -4.55 -9.52
N THR A 358 20.52 -5.03 -8.53
CA THR A 358 20.49 -4.45 -7.16
C THR A 358 21.66 -3.52 -6.88
N SER A 359 22.69 -3.52 -7.73
CA SER A 359 23.88 -2.66 -7.59
C SER A 359 24.63 -2.58 -8.92
N ASN A 360 25.49 -1.57 -9.07
CA ASN A 360 26.17 -1.22 -10.31
C ASN A 360 27.66 -1.54 -10.25
N LYS A 361 28.23 -1.94 -11.38
CA LYS A 361 29.67 -2.20 -11.50
C LYS A 361 30.50 -0.93 -11.27
N PRO A 362 31.75 -1.03 -10.78
CA PRO A 362 32.48 -2.27 -10.46
C PRO A 362 32.01 -2.94 -9.16
N TYR A 363 31.99 -4.27 -9.13
CA TYR A 363 31.65 -5.05 -7.95
C TYR A 363 32.85 -5.21 -7.00
N GLY A 364 32.58 -5.25 -5.69
CA GLY A 364 33.58 -5.43 -4.64
C GLY A 364 34.25 -4.14 -4.18
N VAL A 365 33.87 -2.98 -4.76
CA VAL A 365 34.39 -1.67 -4.36
C VAL A 365 33.59 -1.15 -3.18
N ARG A 366 34.32 -0.61 -2.18
CA ARG A 366 33.76 0.00 -0.98
C ARG A 366 33.87 1.52 -1.07
N ASP A 367 32.84 2.16 -1.57
CA ASP A 367 32.79 3.62 -1.78
C ASP A 367 31.82 4.34 -0.84
N GLY A 368 31.23 3.62 0.13
CA GLY A 368 30.28 4.15 1.10
C GLY A 368 28.82 4.14 0.63
N SER A 369 28.55 3.76 -0.62
CA SER A 369 27.21 3.75 -1.19
C SER A 369 26.36 2.54 -0.79
N ASN A 370 27.01 1.43 -0.39
CA ASN A 370 26.36 0.13 -0.22
C ASN A 370 26.51 -0.40 1.23
N PRO A 371 25.56 -0.05 2.12
CA PRO A 371 25.55 -0.47 3.52
C PRO A 371 25.56 -1.98 3.76
N PHE A 372 25.33 -2.82 2.75
CA PHE A 372 25.52 -4.26 2.92
C PHE A 372 26.99 -4.66 3.06
N PHE A 373 27.93 -3.82 2.58
CA PHE A 373 29.36 -4.11 2.54
C PHE A 373 30.21 -3.05 3.24
N ASP A 374 29.85 -1.78 3.10
CA ASP A 374 30.63 -0.65 3.60
C ASP A 374 30.63 -0.57 5.12
N GLY A 375 31.78 -0.22 5.70
CA GLY A 375 31.95 -0.14 7.16
C GLY A 375 31.90 -1.49 7.90
N ARG A 376 31.79 -2.63 7.18
CA ARG A 376 31.58 -3.95 7.79
C ARG A 376 32.74 -4.91 7.59
N ALA A 377 33.04 -5.71 8.62
CA ALA A 377 33.98 -6.83 8.50
C ALA A 377 33.41 -7.98 7.66
N THR A 378 32.13 -8.31 7.89
CA THR A 378 31.37 -9.32 7.16
C THR A 378 30.16 -8.69 6.48
N PRO A 379 29.92 -8.95 5.17
CA PRO A 379 28.74 -8.42 4.51
C PRO A 379 27.43 -8.90 5.14
N LYS A 380 26.41 -8.04 5.10
CA LYS A 380 25.06 -8.34 5.59
C LYS A 380 24.45 -9.48 4.78
N PHE A 381 23.57 -10.26 5.41
CA PHE A 381 22.84 -11.39 4.78
C PHE A 381 23.75 -12.47 4.15
N GLY A 382 25.03 -12.54 4.56
CA GLY A 382 25.98 -13.50 3.99
C GLY A 382 26.34 -13.23 2.53
N LEU A 383 26.15 -11.99 2.05
CA LEU A 383 26.46 -11.62 0.68
C LEU A 383 27.97 -11.74 0.39
N LYS A 384 28.32 -12.05 -0.86
CA LYS A 384 29.72 -12.27 -1.26
C LYS A 384 30.37 -10.98 -1.75
N VAL A 385 31.54 -10.63 -1.21
CA VAL A 385 32.39 -9.56 -1.74
C VAL A 385 32.79 -9.90 -3.18
N GLY A 386 32.65 -8.94 -4.10
CA GLY A 386 32.88 -9.14 -5.54
C GLY A 386 31.70 -9.81 -6.27
N GLY A 387 30.64 -10.19 -5.56
CA GLY A 387 29.39 -10.67 -6.14
C GLY A 387 28.53 -9.56 -6.75
N VAL A 388 27.46 -9.94 -7.44
CA VAL A 388 26.58 -9.02 -8.20
C VAL A 388 25.84 -7.97 -7.35
N HIS A 389 25.78 -8.16 -6.03
CA HIS A 389 25.18 -7.22 -5.08
C HIS A 389 26.20 -6.27 -4.44
N SER A 390 27.50 -6.45 -4.70
CA SER A 390 28.60 -5.74 -4.04
C SER A 390 29.09 -4.51 -4.79
N GLY A 391 28.25 -3.96 -5.67
CA GLY A 391 28.55 -2.78 -6.45
C GLY A 391 28.11 -1.49 -5.79
N HIS A 392 28.24 -0.40 -6.53
CA HIS A 392 27.71 0.90 -6.15
C HIS A 392 26.18 0.89 -6.15
N VAL A 393 25.58 1.45 -5.11
CA VAL A 393 24.12 1.58 -4.99
C VAL A 393 23.74 3.04 -5.03
N GLN A 394 22.76 3.40 -5.85
CA GLN A 394 22.34 4.79 -6.01
C GLN A 394 21.97 5.42 -4.65
N THR A 395 22.71 6.45 -4.24
CA THR A 395 22.55 7.13 -2.93
C THR A 395 21.52 8.25 -2.94
N GLY A 396 21.09 8.68 -4.14
CA GLY A 396 20.04 9.67 -4.34
C GLY A 396 19.87 10.07 -5.81
N ILE A 397 18.98 11.03 -6.09
CA ILE A 397 18.72 11.49 -7.47
C ILE A 397 19.93 12.27 -8.04
N GLY A 398 20.67 12.98 -7.19
CA GLY A 398 21.87 13.73 -7.56
C GLY A 398 23.19 12.96 -7.45
N ASP A 399 23.13 11.63 -7.36
CA ASP A 399 24.32 10.80 -7.19
C ASP A 399 25.25 10.93 -8.40
N SER A 400 26.40 11.58 -8.19
CA SER A 400 27.39 11.83 -9.25
C SER A 400 27.94 10.57 -9.89
N PHE A 401 28.00 9.44 -9.15
CA PHE A 401 28.38 8.17 -9.74
C PHE A 401 27.31 7.68 -10.70
N CYS A 402 26.04 7.97 -10.43
CA CYS A 402 24.93 7.53 -11.26
C CYS A 402 24.62 8.47 -12.43
N LEU A 403 25.34 9.59 -12.60
CA LEU A 403 25.17 10.49 -13.73
C LEU A 403 26.23 10.24 -14.82
N VAL A 404 25.82 10.40 -16.08
CA VAL A 404 26.73 10.42 -17.22
C VAL A 404 27.56 11.71 -17.15
N PRO A 405 28.90 11.66 -17.19
CA PRO A 405 29.74 12.86 -17.13
C PRO A 405 29.36 13.89 -18.20
N GLY A 406 29.10 15.14 -17.78
CA GLY A 406 28.67 16.23 -18.67
C GLY A 406 27.19 16.21 -19.09
N SER A 407 26.38 15.35 -18.49
CA SER A 407 24.94 15.23 -18.73
C SER A 407 24.17 15.04 -17.42
N ASN A 408 22.87 15.34 -17.44
CA ASN A 408 21.95 14.99 -16.34
C ASN A 408 21.31 13.60 -16.53
N ALA A 409 21.74 12.85 -17.53
CA ALA A 409 21.24 11.50 -17.80
C ALA A 409 21.83 10.48 -16.81
N GLY A 410 20.96 9.65 -16.25
CA GLY A 410 21.28 8.56 -15.37
C GLY A 410 21.89 7.36 -16.08
N ARG A 411 22.86 6.71 -15.43
CA ARG A 411 23.49 5.47 -15.89
C ARG A 411 23.34 4.29 -14.92
N CYS A 412 22.98 4.54 -13.66
CA CYS A 412 22.70 3.47 -12.71
C CYS A 412 21.41 2.74 -13.07
N GLN A 413 21.37 1.45 -12.73
CA GLN A 413 20.31 0.53 -13.11
C GLN A 413 19.67 -0.15 -11.88
N ASP A 414 19.83 0.43 -10.68
CA ASP A 414 19.16 -0.04 -9.47
C ASP A 414 17.67 -0.25 -9.76
N GLY A 415 17.16 -1.45 -9.49
CA GLY A 415 15.76 -1.81 -9.72
C GLY A 415 15.41 -2.15 -11.17
N TYR A 416 16.37 -2.20 -12.10
CA TYR A 416 16.10 -2.67 -13.45
C TYR A 416 15.76 -4.17 -13.43
N THR A 417 14.57 -4.50 -13.92
CA THR A 417 14.12 -5.89 -14.10
C THR A 417 14.55 -6.37 -15.47
N LYS A 418 15.60 -7.18 -15.51
CA LYS A 418 16.34 -7.47 -16.74
C LYS A 418 16.06 -8.89 -17.22
N GLU A 419 15.73 -9.02 -18.51
CA GLU A 419 15.77 -10.30 -19.21
C GLU A 419 17.22 -10.73 -19.44
N VAL A 420 17.53 -11.97 -19.06
CA VAL A 420 18.89 -12.51 -19.09
C VAL A 420 18.91 -13.93 -19.65
N THR A 421 20.05 -14.31 -20.23
CA THR A 421 20.24 -15.65 -20.81
C THR A 421 21.13 -16.55 -19.95
N GLY A 422 21.82 -16.00 -18.94
CA GLY A 422 22.73 -16.73 -18.07
C GLY A 422 22.06 -17.31 -16.81
N SER A 423 22.89 -17.91 -15.95
CA SER A 423 22.48 -18.55 -14.70
C SER A 423 22.06 -17.57 -13.59
N GLU A 424 22.24 -16.27 -13.81
CA GLU A 424 21.83 -15.19 -12.91
C GLU A 424 20.34 -14.87 -12.96
N GLY A 425 19.60 -15.45 -13.93
CA GLY A 425 18.17 -15.30 -14.08
C GLY A 425 17.37 -16.45 -13.47
N VAL A 426 16.11 -16.17 -13.18
CA VAL A 426 15.11 -17.15 -12.78
C VAL A 426 13.95 -17.15 -13.76
N ARG A 427 13.37 -18.34 -13.98
CA ARG A 427 12.26 -18.49 -14.90
C ARG A 427 10.97 -17.98 -14.26
N VAL A 428 10.46 -16.88 -14.79
CA VAL A 428 9.27 -16.17 -14.29
C VAL A 428 8.22 -16.13 -15.39
N ARG A 429 6.93 -16.25 -15.03
CA ARG A 429 5.82 -16.02 -15.96
C ARG A 429 5.57 -14.52 -16.03
N VAL A 430 5.61 -13.91 -17.21
CA VAL A 430 5.58 -12.45 -17.40
C VAL A 430 4.39 -12.08 -18.26
N ALA A 431 3.58 -11.11 -17.82
CA ALA A 431 2.58 -10.47 -18.66
C ALA A 431 3.27 -9.54 -19.66
N THR A 432 2.95 -9.70 -20.94
CA THR A 432 3.61 -8.95 -22.03
C THR A 432 2.70 -7.89 -22.65
N SER A 433 1.39 -8.05 -22.56
CA SER A 433 0.40 -7.07 -23.01
C SER A 433 -0.99 -7.38 -22.43
N ALA A 434 -1.84 -6.35 -22.36
CA ALA A 434 -3.26 -6.48 -22.10
C ALA A 434 -4.02 -6.87 -23.38
N LYS A 435 -4.92 -7.84 -23.26
CA LYS A 435 -5.74 -8.31 -24.36
C LYS A 435 -6.73 -7.23 -24.82
N PRO A 436 -6.93 -7.05 -26.14
CA PRO A 436 -7.90 -6.10 -26.66
C PRO A 436 -9.31 -6.53 -26.28
N ASN A 437 -10.20 -5.56 -26.14
CA ASN A 437 -11.63 -5.85 -26.07
C ASN A 437 -12.08 -6.43 -27.44
N PRO A 438 -12.73 -7.60 -27.49
CA PRO A 438 -13.17 -8.20 -28.74
C PRO A 438 -14.32 -7.41 -29.42
N VAL A 439 -14.99 -6.53 -28.68
CA VAL A 439 -16.07 -5.69 -29.21
C VAL A 439 -15.48 -4.45 -29.89
N TYR A 440 -15.59 -4.42 -31.22
CA TYR A 440 -15.19 -3.27 -32.03
C TYR A 440 -16.02 -2.01 -31.69
N ASN A 441 -15.39 -0.83 -31.70
CA ASN A 441 -15.99 0.46 -31.29
C ASN A 441 -16.55 0.50 -29.85
N SER A 442 -16.09 -0.39 -28.97
CA SER A 442 -16.39 -0.25 -27.55
C SER A 442 -15.72 1.00 -26.99
N ALA A 443 -16.33 1.63 -25.98
CA ALA A 443 -15.67 2.69 -25.21
C ALA A 443 -14.54 2.16 -24.30
N PHE A 444 -14.27 0.85 -24.35
CA PHE A 444 -13.23 0.17 -23.59
C PHE A 444 -12.28 -0.55 -24.56
N ASP A 445 -11.03 -0.08 -24.65
CA ASP A 445 -10.05 -0.64 -25.60
C ASP A 445 -9.46 -1.98 -25.17
N ARG A 446 -9.59 -2.33 -23.88
CA ARG A 446 -9.07 -3.56 -23.27
C ARG A 446 -10.18 -4.32 -22.55
N GLU A 447 -10.08 -5.65 -22.63
CA GLU A 447 -11.08 -6.54 -22.01
C GLU A 447 -11.17 -6.31 -20.50
N PHE A 448 -10.02 -6.14 -19.84
CA PHE A 448 -9.99 -5.88 -18.41
C PHE A 448 -10.64 -4.55 -18.03
N SER A 449 -10.48 -3.48 -18.82
CA SER A 449 -11.08 -2.17 -18.50
C SER A 449 -12.60 -2.26 -18.37
N LYS A 450 -13.24 -3.02 -19.28
CA LYS A 450 -14.67 -3.30 -19.19
C LYS A 450 -14.99 -4.18 -17.98
N ASN A 451 -14.27 -5.29 -17.81
CA ASN A 451 -14.49 -6.23 -16.71
C ASN A 451 -14.38 -5.55 -15.33
N PHE A 452 -13.41 -4.66 -15.15
CA PHE A 452 -13.20 -3.92 -13.92
C PHE A 452 -14.44 -3.10 -13.53
N LEU A 453 -15.01 -2.33 -14.47
CA LEU A 453 -16.22 -1.54 -14.21
C LEU A 453 -17.44 -2.43 -13.97
N GLU A 454 -17.57 -3.54 -14.70
CA GLU A 454 -18.63 -4.53 -14.46
C GLU A 454 -18.58 -5.09 -13.04
N VAL A 455 -17.41 -5.54 -12.61
CA VAL A 455 -17.19 -6.12 -11.27
C VAL A 455 -17.49 -5.10 -10.18
N LEU A 456 -16.97 -3.87 -10.28
CA LEU A 456 -17.23 -2.83 -9.28
C LEU A 456 -18.71 -2.51 -9.12
N ASN A 457 -19.49 -2.63 -10.21
CA ASN A 457 -20.91 -2.29 -10.23
C ASN A 457 -21.84 -3.47 -9.93
N LEU A 458 -21.32 -4.67 -9.66
CA LEU A 458 -22.15 -5.81 -9.24
C LEU A 458 -22.91 -5.48 -7.94
N ALA A 459 -24.19 -5.85 -7.84
CA ALA A 459 -24.92 -5.72 -6.57
C ALA A 459 -24.38 -6.69 -5.50
N LYS A 460 -23.83 -7.85 -5.93
CA LYS A 460 -23.20 -8.82 -5.03
C LYS A 460 -21.97 -8.18 -4.38
N GLN A 461 -21.84 -8.36 -3.05
CA GLN A 461 -20.73 -7.80 -2.26
C GLN A 461 -20.57 -6.27 -2.39
N ALA A 462 -21.64 -5.55 -2.72
CA ALA A 462 -21.60 -4.09 -2.72
C ALA A 462 -21.38 -3.54 -1.31
N GLY A 463 -20.70 -2.40 -1.23
CA GLY A 463 -20.52 -1.64 0.00
C GLY A 463 -21.86 -1.30 0.63
N ARG A 464 -21.97 -1.45 1.95
CA ARG A 464 -23.25 -1.39 2.67
C ARG A 464 -23.56 -0.02 3.28
N PHE A 465 -22.97 1.06 2.76
CA PHE A 465 -22.75 2.23 3.60
C PHE A 465 -23.17 3.59 3.01
N ASN A 466 -23.65 4.48 3.88
CA ASN A 466 -23.97 5.88 3.60
C ASN A 466 -23.47 6.78 4.74
N ILE A 467 -22.48 7.64 4.47
CA ILE A 467 -21.85 8.53 5.46
C ILE A 467 -22.84 9.46 6.16
N SER A 468 -23.88 9.91 5.46
CA SER A 468 -24.91 10.79 6.04
C SER A 468 -25.71 10.11 7.15
N THR A 469 -25.73 8.77 7.20
CA THR A 469 -26.44 8.03 8.26
C THR A 469 -25.63 7.86 9.53
N GLN A 470 -24.30 7.77 9.42
CA GLN A 470 -23.43 7.60 10.58
C GLN A 470 -23.06 8.94 11.22
N PHE A 471 -22.93 9.99 10.41
CA PHE A 471 -22.62 11.33 10.89
C PHE A 471 -23.70 12.28 10.40
N PRO A 472 -24.92 12.28 10.97
CA PRO A 472 -26.00 13.14 10.49
C PRO A 472 -25.63 14.63 10.50
N TYR A 473 -24.75 15.03 11.42
CA TYR A 473 -24.32 16.40 11.64
C TYR A 473 -23.04 16.81 10.89
N TYR A 474 -22.46 15.94 10.03
CA TYR A 474 -21.19 16.23 9.36
C TYR A 474 -21.18 17.48 8.47
N ARG A 475 -22.35 17.96 8.07
CA ARG A 475 -22.55 19.19 7.27
C ARG A 475 -23.05 20.36 8.11
N GLU A 476 -23.40 20.13 9.37
CA GLU A 476 -23.90 21.18 10.24
C GLU A 476 -22.73 21.94 10.84
N VAL A 477 -22.72 23.26 10.69
CA VAL A 477 -21.80 24.11 11.45
C VAL A 477 -22.32 24.12 12.89
N LEU A 478 -21.65 23.37 13.77
CA LEU A 478 -22.10 23.16 15.15
C LEU A 478 -22.31 24.48 15.91
N TYR A 479 -21.49 25.49 15.61
CA TYR A 479 -21.64 26.85 16.12
C TYR A 479 -20.65 27.79 15.41
N LYS A 480 -21.13 28.94 14.90
CA LYS A 480 -20.26 30.05 14.49
C LYS A 480 -20.59 31.28 15.36
N PRO A 481 -19.69 31.69 16.26
CA PRO A 481 -19.97 32.80 17.17
C PRO A 481 -20.20 34.11 16.42
N ASP A 482 -21.24 34.86 16.84
CA ASP A 482 -21.49 36.23 16.39
C ASP A 482 -20.65 37.20 17.22
N PHE A 483 -19.81 37.97 16.53
CA PHE A 483 -18.81 38.85 17.14
C PHE A 483 -19.09 40.33 16.95
N ILE A 484 -20.29 40.72 16.51
CA ILE A 484 -20.61 42.12 16.20
C ILE A 484 -20.44 43.04 17.43
N ASN A 485 -20.73 42.56 18.65
CA ASN A 485 -20.75 43.38 19.88
C ASN A 485 -19.87 42.85 21.03
N VAL A 486 -18.84 42.06 20.74
CA VAL A 486 -18.00 41.42 21.79
C VAL A 486 -16.64 42.12 21.87
N SER A 487 -16.21 42.53 23.07
CA SER A 487 -14.87 43.08 23.33
C SER A 487 -13.80 42.04 23.01
N ARG A 488 -12.76 42.45 22.27
CA ARG A 488 -11.70 41.55 21.80
C ARG A 488 -10.46 41.70 22.65
N GLY A 489 -9.89 40.58 23.07
CA GLY A 489 -8.60 40.51 23.72
C GLY A 489 -7.44 40.72 22.75
N LYS A 490 -6.24 40.37 23.20
CA LYS A 490 -5.04 40.50 22.37
C LYS A 490 -5.11 39.53 21.18
N PRO A 491 -4.84 39.99 19.94
CA PRO A 491 -4.82 39.11 18.79
C PRO A 491 -3.63 38.15 18.88
N VAL A 492 -3.87 36.86 18.68
CA VAL A 492 -2.83 35.81 18.74
C VAL A 492 -2.88 34.96 17.48
N ILE A 493 -1.70 34.61 16.95
CA ILE A 493 -1.51 33.53 16.00
C ILE A 493 -0.78 32.43 16.75
N PHE A 494 -1.29 31.20 16.67
CA PHE A 494 -0.70 30.04 17.34
C PHE A 494 0.03 29.19 16.30
N ASP A 495 1.35 29.13 16.40
CA ASP A 495 2.18 28.28 15.55
C ASP A 495 2.51 26.99 16.31
N MET A 496 2.30 25.85 15.67
CA MET A 496 2.39 24.53 16.30
C MET A 496 3.05 23.50 15.38
N ASP A 497 3.78 22.56 15.97
CA ASP A 497 4.37 21.40 15.31
C ASP A 497 3.49 20.14 15.40
N MET A 498 2.30 20.31 15.98
CA MET A 498 1.27 19.30 16.16
C MET A 498 1.68 18.18 17.13
N SER A 499 2.61 18.41 18.05
CA SER A 499 2.85 17.49 19.16
C SER A 499 1.60 17.37 20.07
N PRO A 500 1.50 16.30 20.90
CA PRO A 500 0.44 16.20 21.90
C PRO A 500 0.31 17.45 22.80
N GLY A 501 1.43 18.09 23.14
CA GLY A 501 1.48 19.32 23.95
C GLY A 501 0.85 20.52 23.25
N ASP A 502 0.98 20.60 21.92
CA ASP A 502 0.37 21.67 21.14
C ASP A 502 -1.14 21.54 21.06
N PHE A 503 -1.67 20.32 20.95
CA PHE A 503 -3.13 20.12 20.98
C PHE A 503 -3.73 20.52 22.32
N VAL A 504 -3.08 20.18 23.43
CA VAL A 504 -3.50 20.63 24.76
C VAL A 504 -3.47 22.17 24.84
N SER A 505 -2.42 22.78 24.30
CA SER A 505 -2.27 24.24 24.26
C SER A 505 -3.33 24.91 23.38
N LEU A 506 -3.65 24.35 22.22
CA LEU A 506 -4.71 24.82 21.34
C LEU A 506 -6.08 24.75 22.04
N ILE A 507 -6.41 23.61 22.67
CA ILE A 507 -7.66 23.46 23.42
C ILE A 507 -7.74 24.48 24.56
N TYR A 508 -6.63 24.71 25.29
CA TYR A 508 -6.56 25.73 26.33
C TYR A 508 -6.81 27.13 25.79
N LEU A 509 -6.16 27.51 24.68
CA LEU A 509 -6.37 28.80 24.01
C LEU A 509 -7.82 28.98 23.54
N LEU A 510 -8.45 27.92 23.03
CA LEU A 510 -9.85 27.94 22.60
C LEU A 510 -10.83 28.03 23.79
N LYS A 511 -10.42 27.61 24.99
CA LYS A 511 -11.20 27.76 26.24
C LYS A 511 -10.97 29.09 26.95
N ALA A 512 -9.88 29.79 26.65
CA ALA A 512 -9.58 31.08 27.26
C ALA A 512 -10.68 32.11 26.90
N PRO A 513 -11.07 33.00 27.84
CA PRO A 513 -12.01 34.08 27.54
C PRO A 513 -11.48 34.94 26.40
N ARG A 514 -12.33 35.19 25.40
CA ARG A 514 -11.93 35.91 24.18
C ARG A 514 -11.55 37.36 24.46
N GLU A 515 -12.11 37.94 25.50
CA GLU A 515 -11.81 39.28 26.00
C GLU A 515 -10.34 39.39 26.47
N VAL A 516 -9.69 38.25 26.73
CA VAL A 516 -8.28 38.15 27.10
C VAL A 516 -7.44 37.77 25.88
N ILE A 517 -7.82 36.71 25.15
CA ILE A 517 -7.10 36.19 23.98
C ILE A 517 -8.04 36.01 22.79
N ASP A 518 -7.76 36.69 21.68
CA ASP A 518 -8.50 36.57 20.43
C ASP A 518 -7.66 35.78 19.40
N LEU A 519 -7.74 34.45 19.45
CA LEU A 519 -7.03 33.57 18.51
C LEU A 519 -7.53 33.80 17.08
N LYS A 520 -6.61 34.22 16.20
CA LYS A 520 -6.85 34.64 14.81
C LYS A 520 -6.49 33.62 13.76
N GLY A 521 -5.62 32.67 14.10
CA GLY A 521 -5.15 31.67 13.16
C GLY A 521 -4.29 30.65 13.87
N VAL A 522 -4.29 29.44 13.30
CA VAL A 522 -3.39 28.36 13.68
C VAL A 522 -2.45 28.12 12.50
N LEU A 523 -1.14 28.10 12.73
CA LEU A 523 -0.14 27.74 11.74
C LEU A 523 0.43 26.38 12.12
N VAL A 524 0.61 25.52 11.12
CA VAL A 524 1.16 24.18 11.30
C VAL A 524 2.52 24.10 10.64
N ASN A 525 3.52 23.70 11.40
CA ASN A 525 4.85 23.45 10.87
C ASN A 525 4.95 22.02 10.32
N GLY A 526 5.06 21.87 8.99
CA GLY A 526 5.03 20.59 8.30
C GLY A 526 6.30 19.74 8.39
N ASN A 527 7.34 20.24 9.07
CA ASN A 527 8.60 19.53 9.31
C ASN A 527 8.81 19.14 10.79
N GLY A 528 7.73 19.26 11.58
CA GLY A 528 7.69 19.00 13.01
C GLY A 528 7.41 17.55 13.39
N TRP A 529 6.75 17.35 14.54
CA TRP A 529 6.44 16.02 15.07
C TRP A 529 5.36 15.28 14.26
N ALA A 530 4.39 15.99 13.66
CA ALA A 530 3.31 15.34 12.93
C ALA A 530 3.49 15.38 11.41
N ASN A 531 2.90 14.38 10.75
CA ASN A 531 2.68 14.44 9.32
C ASN A 531 1.69 15.59 9.01
N ILE A 532 2.02 16.37 8.01
CA ILE A 532 1.20 17.47 7.50
C ILE A 532 -0.21 17.03 7.04
N ALA A 533 -0.39 15.76 6.67
CA ALA A 533 -1.68 15.12 6.36
C ALA A 533 -2.65 15.10 7.57
N SER A 534 -2.10 15.19 8.78
CA SER A 534 -2.87 15.21 10.03
C SER A 534 -3.55 16.55 10.32
N ILE A 535 -3.35 17.59 9.49
CA ILE A 535 -3.95 18.94 9.65
C ILE A 535 -5.47 18.88 9.85
N ASP A 536 -6.11 17.86 9.29
CA ASP A 536 -7.52 17.58 9.42
C ASP A 536 -8.02 17.44 10.87
N ILE A 537 -7.13 17.05 11.79
CA ILE A 537 -7.40 16.98 13.23
C ILE A 537 -7.69 18.37 13.80
N ILE A 538 -6.99 19.40 13.32
CA ILE A 538 -7.18 20.78 13.78
C ILE A 538 -8.56 21.28 13.35
N TYR A 539 -9.01 20.95 12.13
CA TYR A 539 -10.37 21.29 11.71
C TYR A 539 -11.42 20.62 12.59
N ASP A 540 -11.22 19.36 12.99
CA ASP A 540 -12.15 18.66 13.89
C ASP A 540 -12.16 19.27 15.30
N ILE A 541 -11.01 19.67 15.85
CA ILE A 541 -10.92 20.35 17.15
C ILE A 541 -11.61 21.71 17.10
N LEU A 542 -11.34 22.51 16.07
CA LEU A 542 -11.99 23.81 15.88
C LEU A 542 -13.50 23.65 15.74
N HIS A 543 -13.94 22.64 15.00
CA HIS A 543 -15.35 22.33 14.83
C HIS A 543 -16.02 21.91 16.14
N MET A 544 -15.39 21.00 16.90
CA MET A 544 -15.83 20.58 18.24
C MET A 544 -15.97 21.77 19.19
N MET A 545 -15.11 22.77 19.04
CA MET A 545 -15.08 23.96 19.88
C MET A 545 -15.94 25.11 19.34
N GLY A 546 -16.65 24.93 18.22
CA GLY A 546 -17.48 25.95 17.60
C GLY A 546 -16.70 27.16 17.07
N ARG A 547 -15.47 26.93 16.61
CA ARG A 547 -14.53 27.95 16.13
C ARG A 547 -14.08 27.70 14.68
N ASP A 548 -15.04 27.31 13.84
CA ASP A 548 -14.84 27.15 12.39
C ASP A 548 -14.46 28.47 11.69
N ASP A 549 -14.54 29.62 12.36
CA ASP A 549 -14.07 30.92 11.89
C ASP A 549 -12.54 31.04 11.83
N ILE A 550 -11.80 30.21 12.57
CA ILE A 550 -10.35 30.34 12.66
C ILE A 550 -9.68 29.70 11.41
N PRO A 551 -8.92 30.47 10.60
CA PRO A 551 -8.15 29.91 9.50
C PRO A 551 -6.99 29.05 10.03
N VAL A 552 -6.71 27.96 9.32
CA VAL A 552 -5.55 27.10 9.57
C VAL A 552 -4.61 27.24 8.38
N GLY A 553 -3.38 27.66 8.65
CA GLY A 553 -2.30 27.82 7.69
C GLY A 553 -1.31 26.67 7.78
N LEU A 554 -0.78 26.28 6.63
CA LEU A 554 0.04 25.09 6.51
C LEU A 554 1.42 25.44 5.97
N GLY A 555 2.44 25.18 6.78
CA GLY A 555 3.84 25.39 6.45
C GLY A 555 4.39 24.34 5.49
N ASN A 556 5.57 24.60 4.94
CA ASN A 556 6.27 23.65 4.07
C ASN A 556 6.84 22.47 4.90
N THR A 557 6.99 21.29 4.30
CA THR A 557 7.57 20.11 4.99
C THR A 557 9.09 20.07 4.94
N THR A 558 9.73 20.98 4.20
CA THR A 558 11.19 21.10 4.16
C THR A 558 11.65 22.28 5.02
N ALA A 559 12.73 22.05 5.78
CA ALA A 559 13.41 23.13 6.50
C ALA A 559 14.01 24.13 5.49
N MET A 560 14.07 25.41 5.88
CA MET A 560 14.67 26.45 5.05
C MET A 560 16.12 26.09 4.67
N GLY A 561 16.43 26.17 3.37
CA GLY A 561 17.78 25.91 2.86
C GLY A 561 18.13 24.43 2.67
N ASN A 562 17.25 23.49 3.01
CA ASN A 562 17.45 22.07 2.74
C ASN A 562 16.53 21.57 1.61
N PRO A 563 17.07 21.25 0.42
CA PRO A 563 16.28 20.68 -0.67
C PRO A 563 15.95 19.20 -0.45
N THR A 564 16.64 18.53 0.49
CA THR A 564 16.33 17.14 0.85
C THR A 564 15.11 17.09 1.76
N LEU A 565 14.28 16.07 1.57
CA LEU A 565 12.93 15.86 2.14
C LEU A 565 12.91 15.66 3.68
N GLY A 566 13.58 16.52 4.44
CA GLY A 566 13.61 16.49 5.91
C GLY A 566 14.39 15.31 6.51
N CYS A 567 14.98 14.43 5.70
CA CYS A 567 15.50 13.12 6.15
C CYS A 567 16.75 13.20 7.05
N ASN A 568 17.55 14.27 6.96
CA ASN A 568 18.82 14.36 7.71
C ASN A 568 18.63 14.55 9.23
N ASN A 569 17.49 15.11 9.67
CA ASN A 569 17.26 15.46 11.09
C ASN A 569 16.21 14.57 11.77
N VAL A 570 15.67 13.57 11.06
CA VAL A 570 14.61 12.66 11.55
C VAL A 570 15.07 11.82 12.73
N TYR A 571 16.36 11.51 12.82
CA TYR A 571 16.95 10.74 13.91
C TYR A 571 16.66 11.32 15.31
N ALA A 572 16.26 12.60 15.41
CA ALA A 572 15.92 13.25 16.67
C ALA A 572 14.45 13.08 17.11
N ILE A 573 13.57 12.59 16.23
CA ILE A 573 12.16 12.30 16.54
C ILE A 573 12.08 10.83 17.00
N PRO A 574 11.55 10.52 18.19
CA PRO A 574 11.35 9.14 18.60
C PRO A 574 10.45 8.44 17.58
N LEU A 575 10.71 7.18 17.26
CA LEU A 575 9.86 6.38 16.38
C LEU A 575 9.00 5.46 17.26
N GLY A 576 7.70 5.40 16.95
CA GLY A 576 6.77 4.44 17.54
C GLY A 576 6.56 3.31 16.55
N SER A 577 5.85 2.25 16.96
CA SER A 577 5.73 0.93 16.29
C SER A 577 5.42 0.92 14.78
N GLY A 578 5.12 2.08 14.19
CA GLY A 578 4.90 2.27 12.77
C GLY A 578 5.78 3.31 12.06
N GLY A 579 7.05 3.48 12.45
CA GLY A 579 7.92 4.53 11.89
C GLY A 579 7.64 5.90 12.52
N PHE A 580 7.96 7.00 11.81
CA PHE A 580 7.77 8.39 12.29
C PHE A 580 6.52 8.48 13.17
N ILE A 581 6.70 8.85 14.46
CA ILE A 581 5.58 8.87 15.41
C ILE A 581 4.39 9.59 14.76
N ASP A 582 3.43 8.73 14.47
CA ASP A 582 2.04 8.91 14.16
C ASP A 582 1.65 9.84 13.00
N SER A 583 0.99 9.20 12.03
CA SER A 583 0.00 9.84 11.14
C SER A 583 -0.96 10.77 11.87
N ASP A 584 -1.25 10.48 13.14
CA ASP A 584 -1.99 11.33 14.06
C ASP A 584 -1.29 11.37 15.41
N THR A 585 -0.63 12.47 15.75
CA THR A 585 0.03 12.71 17.06
C THR A 585 -0.91 12.69 18.28
N LEU A 586 -2.15 12.22 18.08
CA LEU A 586 -3.12 11.86 19.10
C LEU A 586 -3.25 10.33 19.29
N TYR A 587 -2.36 9.51 18.72
CA TYR A 587 -2.31 8.06 18.91
C TYR A 587 -3.65 7.35 18.62
N GLY A 588 -4.30 7.69 17.51
CA GLY A 588 -5.62 7.18 17.12
C GLY A 588 -6.82 7.92 17.74
N LEU A 589 -6.62 8.79 18.76
CA LEU A 589 -7.73 9.51 19.40
C LEU A 589 -8.40 10.53 18.47
N ALA A 590 -7.76 10.91 17.36
CA ALA A 590 -8.37 11.76 16.35
C ALA A 590 -9.66 11.17 15.78
N ARG A 591 -9.83 9.84 15.82
CA ARG A 591 -11.07 9.17 15.40
C ARG A 591 -12.26 9.47 16.33
N LEU A 592 -12.02 9.97 17.54
CA LEU A 592 -13.10 10.33 18.48
C LEU A 592 -13.62 11.76 18.28
N LEU A 593 -12.95 12.57 17.45
CA LEU A 593 -13.35 13.94 17.19
C LEU A 593 -14.51 14.00 16.17
N PRO A 594 -15.38 15.02 16.25
CA PRO A 594 -16.42 15.22 15.24
C PRO A 594 -15.80 15.57 13.89
N ARG A 595 -16.38 15.10 12.77
CA ARG A 595 -15.87 15.42 11.44
C ARG A 595 -16.28 16.84 11.02
N SER A 596 -15.29 17.72 10.83
CA SER A 596 -15.53 19.08 10.34
C SER A 596 -16.04 19.13 8.89
N PRO A 597 -17.01 20.00 8.57
CA PRO A 597 -17.49 20.24 7.20
C PRO A 597 -16.53 21.08 6.34
N ARG A 598 -15.45 21.62 6.90
CA ARG A 598 -14.51 22.54 6.21
C ARG A 598 -13.56 21.84 5.20
N ARG A 599 -13.68 20.52 5.06
CA ARG A 599 -12.75 19.66 4.32
C ARG A 599 -12.96 19.73 2.81
#